data_AF-A0A812KIH7-F1
#
_entry.id   AF-A0A812KIH7-F1
#
_cell.length_a   1.000
_cell.length_b   1.000
_cell.length_c   1.000
_cell.angle_alpha   90.00
_cell.angle_beta   90.00
_cell.angle_gamma   90.00
#
_symmetry.space_group_name_H-M   'P 1'
#
loop_
_entity.id
_entity.type
_entity.pdbx_description
1 polymer ?
#
loop_
_entity_poly.entity_id
_entity_poly.type
_entity_poly.pdbx_seq_one_letter_code
_entity_poly.pdbx_strand_id
1 'polypeptide(L)'
;VRTGRDVVIAAMLGAEEIAMTTAPLITLGCIMMRKCHLNTCPVGVATQDPELRKKFTGQPEHLINYLFMVAEEAREIMASLGIKKFNDLIGRTDLLRPKGYLKDNPKTADLDFADLLKPAWTMENSMSNIAELPMYCCEPQDHELAHALDQSLISRCAPALQDKEKVHLKGININNVDRSVGGILSFEVSKKFGAVGLPEGTLHVSFIGSSGQSFGNFLAPGITFELEGDANDYIGKGISGGTLVVYKPNQ
;
A
#
# COMPACT_ATOMS: atom_id res chain seq x y z
N VAL A 1 -16.51 -7.09 -7.07
CA VAL A 1 -16.17 -7.14 -8.51
C VAL A 1 -15.92 -8.57 -8.92
N ARG A 2 -16.62 -9.05 -9.94
CA ARG A 2 -16.49 -10.43 -10.48
C ARG A 2 -16.57 -10.50 -12.02
N THR A 3 -16.94 -9.41 -12.69
CA THR A 3 -17.25 -9.37 -14.14
C THR A 3 -16.59 -8.17 -14.79
N GLY A 4 -16.47 -8.19 -16.12
CA GLY A 4 -16.00 -7.05 -16.91
C GLY A 4 -16.93 -5.84 -16.73
N ARG A 5 -18.24 -6.06 -16.63
CA ARG A 5 -19.20 -4.99 -16.29
C ARG A 5 -18.90 -4.32 -14.95
N ASP A 6 -18.58 -5.09 -13.91
CA ASP A 6 -18.23 -4.51 -12.61
C ASP A 6 -16.97 -3.64 -12.71
N VAL A 7 -15.98 -4.06 -13.50
CA VAL A 7 -14.75 -3.31 -13.75
C VAL A 7 -15.06 -1.98 -14.45
N VAL A 8 -15.86 -2.01 -15.51
CA VAL A 8 -16.23 -0.81 -16.28
C VAL A 8 -17.00 0.19 -15.41
N ILE A 9 -17.94 -0.28 -14.59
CA ILE A 9 -18.70 0.59 -13.68
C ILE A 9 -17.79 1.18 -12.61
N ALA A 10 -16.89 0.39 -12.02
CA ALA A 10 -15.93 0.89 -11.04
C ALA A 10 -15.06 2.01 -11.64
N ALA A 11 -14.58 1.82 -12.88
CA ALA A 11 -13.82 2.85 -13.60
C ALA A 11 -14.65 4.12 -13.85
N MET A 12 -15.88 4.00 -14.37
CA MET A 12 -16.76 5.16 -14.57
C MET A 12 -17.06 5.92 -13.27
N LEU A 13 -17.03 5.24 -12.11
CA LEU A 13 -17.16 5.85 -10.78
C LEU A 13 -15.84 6.40 -10.21
N GLY A 14 -14.73 6.33 -10.97
CA GLY A 14 -13.44 6.94 -10.64
C GLY A 14 -12.33 5.98 -10.20
N ALA A 15 -12.55 4.66 -10.21
CA ALA A 15 -11.52 3.71 -9.82
C ALA A 15 -10.47 3.48 -10.94
N GLU A 16 -9.18 3.61 -10.60
CA GLU A 16 -8.06 3.34 -11.53
C GLU A 16 -7.56 1.90 -11.41
N GLU A 17 -7.69 1.30 -10.22
CA GLU A 17 -7.34 -0.09 -9.95
C GLU A 17 -8.53 -0.84 -9.37
N ILE A 18 -8.69 -2.11 -9.79
CA ILE A 18 -9.79 -2.96 -9.37
C ILE A 18 -9.27 -4.28 -8.82
N ALA A 19 -9.30 -4.41 -7.49
CA ALA A 19 -8.92 -5.64 -6.80
C ALA A 19 -10.08 -6.66 -6.79
N MET A 20 -9.76 -7.92 -7.08
CA MET A 20 -10.68 -9.06 -6.97
C MET A 20 -10.11 -10.09 -6.02
N THR A 21 -10.94 -10.62 -5.12
CA THR A 21 -10.51 -11.59 -4.09
C THR A 21 -11.29 -12.89 -4.21
N THR A 22 -12.61 -12.84 -4.01
CA THR A 22 -13.45 -14.04 -3.95
C THR A 22 -13.54 -14.80 -5.27
N ALA A 23 -13.67 -14.10 -6.40
CA ALA A 23 -13.77 -14.77 -7.70
C ALA A 23 -12.45 -15.49 -8.10
N PRO A 24 -11.26 -14.88 -7.93
CA PRO A 24 -9.99 -15.60 -7.98
C PRO A 24 -9.91 -16.83 -7.07
N LEU A 25 -10.42 -16.77 -5.84
CA LEU A 25 -10.43 -17.95 -4.96
C LEU A 25 -11.36 -19.05 -5.49
N ILE A 26 -12.47 -18.70 -6.12
CA ILE A 26 -13.41 -19.65 -6.74
C ILE A 26 -12.75 -20.34 -7.94
N THR A 27 -12.02 -19.61 -8.78
CA THR A 27 -11.32 -20.20 -9.94
C THR A 27 -10.20 -21.15 -9.51
N LEU A 28 -9.64 -20.93 -8.32
CA LEU A 28 -8.69 -21.83 -7.66
C LEU A 28 -9.33 -23.01 -6.90
N GLY A 29 -10.67 -23.11 -6.90
CA GLY A 29 -11.40 -24.27 -6.35
C GLY A 29 -12.27 -23.99 -5.12
N CYS A 30 -12.39 -22.74 -4.66
CA CYS A 30 -13.32 -22.42 -3.57
C CYS A 30 -14.77 -22.71 -3.95
N ILE A 31 -15.41 -23.59 -3.20
CA ILE A 31 -16.83 -23.98 -3.37
C ILE A 31 -17.79 -23.17 -2.50
N MET A 32 -17.35 -22.03 -1.95
CA MET A 32 -18.16 -21.15 -1.10
C MET A 32 -18.81 -21.84 0.11
N MET A 33 -18.12 -22.81 0.74
CA MET A 33 -18.60 -23.54 1.92
C MET A 33 -18.77 -22.65 3.17
N ARG A 34 -18.09 -21.49 3.23
CA ARG A 34 -18.14 -20.52 4.34
C ARG A 34 -17.68 -21.06 5.70
N LYS A 35 -16.76 -22.02 5.70
CA LYS A 35 -16.10 -22.57 6.91
C LYS A 35 -14.61 -22.21 7.00
N CYS A 36 -14.20 -21.11 6.38
CA CYS A 36 -12.78 -20.71 6.32
C CYS A 36 -12.16 -20.54 7.71
N HIS A 37 -12.94 -20.03 8.68
CA HIS A 37 -12.50 -19.82 10.07
C HIS A 37 -12.33 -21.10 10.89
N LEU A 38 -12.82 -22.26 10.40
CA LEU A 38 -12.78 -23.53 11.13
C LEU A 38 -11.56 -24.38 10.79
N ASN A 39 -10.69 -23.92 9.89
CA ASN A 39 -9.54 -24.70 9.38
C ASN A 39 -9.94 -26.00 8.65
N THR A 40 -11.23 -26.21 8.33
CA THR A 40 -11.76 -27.45 7.72
C THR A 40 -12.13 -27.28 6.24
N CYS A 41 -11.34 -26.53 5.46
CA CYS A 41 -11.64 -26.30 4.05
C CYS A 41 -11.51 -27.63 3.27
N PRO A 42 -12.57 -28.15 2.63
CA PRO A 42 -12.55 -29.49 2.01
C PRO A 42 -11.72 -29.55 0.72
N VAL A 43 -11.40 -28.39 0.15
CA VAL A 43 -10.70 -28.22 -1.13
C VAL A 43 -9.31 -27.60 -0.96
N GLY A 44 -8.79 -27.54 0.26
CA GLY A 44 -7.42 -27.09 0.52
C GLY A 44 -7.14 -25.60 0.32
N VAL A 45 -8.16 -24.76 0.07
CA VAL A 45 -7.99 -23.30 -0.18
C VAL A 45 -7.69 -22.52 1.10
N ALA A 46 -8.54 -22.63 2.12
CA ALA A 46 -8.46 -21.85 3.36
C ALA A 46 -8.28 -22.77 4.57
N THR A 47 -7.14 -23.44 4.65
CA THR A 47 -6.78 -24.37 5.73
C THR A 47 -5.26 -24.50 5.84
N GLN A 48 -4.76 -24.65 7.07
CA GLN A 48 -3.37 -24.99 7.39
C GLN A 48 -3.18 -26.48 7.67
N ASP A 49 -4.26 -27.27 7.73
CA ASP A 49 -4.21 -28.72 7.91
C ASP A 49 -3.48 -29.37 6.71
N PRO A 50 -2.39 -30.12 6.94
CA PRO A 50 -1.61 -30.72 5.86
C PRO A 50 -2.41 -31.70 4.98
N GLU A 51 -3.33 -32.48 5.53
CA GLU A 51 -4.13 -33.45 4.78
C GLU A 51 -5.21 -32.76 3.93
N LEU A 52 -5.78 -31.66 4.42
CA LEU A 52 -6.71 -30.86 3.63
C LEU A 52 -6.00 -30.03 2.57
N ARG A 53 -4.79 -29.51 2.85
CA ARG A 53 -3.97 -28.78 1.86
C ARG A 53 -3.60 -29.63 0.65
N LYS A 54 -3.37 -30.94 0.83
CA LYS A 54 -3.15 -31.89 -0.29
C LYS A 54 -4.32 -31.95 -1.26
N LYS A 55 -5.52 -31.53 -0.86
CA LYS A 55 -6.73 -31.49 -1.70
C LYS A 55 -6.79 -30.24 -2.59
N PHE A 56 -5.86 -29.31 -2.47
CA PHE A 56 -5.80 -28.12 -3.33
C PHE A 56 -5.36 -28.51 -4.74
N THR A 57 -6.22 -28.26 -5.73
CA THR A 57 -5.96 -28.56 -7.15
C THR A 57 -5.95 -27.30 -8.02
N GLY A 58 -6.00 -26.11 -7.43
CA GLY A 58 -6.00 -24.84 -8.16
C GLY A 58 -4.68 -24.64 -8.91
N GLN A 59 -4.76 -24.17 -10.16
CA GLN A 59 -3.61 -23.90 -11.01
C GLN A 59 -3.55 -22.41 -11.39
N PRO A 60 -2.37 -21.80 -11.51
CA PRO A 60 -2.22 -20.41 -11.96
C PRO A 60 -2.97 -20.10 -13.26
N GLU A 61 -3.02 -21.05 -14.19
CA GLU A 61 -3.69 -20.93 -15.48
C GLU A 61 -5.19 -20.65 -15.33
N HIS A 62 -5.85 -21.21 -14.30
CA HIS A 62 -7.27 -20.94 -14.04
C HIS A 62 -7.51 -19.47 -13.68
N LEU A 63 -6.58 -18.87 -12.92
CA LEU A 63 -6.63 -17.46 -12.56
C LEU A 63 -6.34 -16.57 -13.76
N ILE A 64 -5.31 -16.90 -14.53
CA ILE A 64 -4.94 -16.19 -15.76
C ILE A 64 -6.13 -16.17 -16.73
N ASN A 65 -6.72 -17.33 -17.01
CA ASN A 65 -7.88 -17.43 -17.90
C ASN A 65 -9.07 -16.61 -17.40
N TYR A 66 -9.35 -16.64 -16.10
CA TYR A 66 -10.41 -15.82 -15.50
C TYR A 66 -10.17 -14.31 -15.71
N LEU A 67 -8.95 -13.84 -15.45
CA LEU A 67 -8.62 -12.42 -15.64
C LEU A 67 -8.70 -12.01 -17.11
N PHE A 68 -8.29 -12.87 -18.05
CA PHE A 68 -8.47 -12.62 -19.48
C PHE A 68 -9.94 -12.54 -19.87
N MET A 69 -10.80 -13.42 -19.36
CA MET A 69 -12.24 -13.37 -19.64
C MET A 69 -12.88 -12.08 -19.11
N VAL A 70 -12.51 -11.65 -17.90
CA VAL A 70 -13.00 -10.39 -17.32
C VAL A 70 -12.51 -9.18 -18.10
N ALA A 71 -11.23 -9.19 -18.52
CA ALA A 71 -10.65 -8.13 -19.34
C ALA A 71 -11.32 -8.06 -20.73
N GLU A 72 -11.59 -9.20 -21.36
CA GLU A 72 -12.26 -9.24 -22.66
C GLU A 72 -13.69 -8.72 -22.57
N GLU A 73 -14.47 -9.16 -21.59
CA GLU A 73 -15.82 -8.63 -21.34
C GLU A 73 -15.79 -7.11 -21.12
N ALA A 74 -14.81 -6.60 -20.35
CA ALA A 74 -14.65 -5.15 -20.15
C ALA A 74 -14.34 -4.43 -21.47
N ARG A 75 -13.46 -4.98 -22.31
CA ARG A 75 -13.12 -4.42 -23.64
C ARG A 75 -14.30 -4.43 -24.59
N GLU A 76 -15.12 -5.49 -24.59
CA GLU A 76 -16.36 -5.55 -25.38
C GLU A 76 -17.34 -4.44 -24.97
N ILE A 77 -17.51 -4.23 -23.66
CA ILE A 77 -18.36 -3.15 -23.14
C ILE A 77 -17.78 -1.78 -23.52
N MET A 78 -16.47 -1.56 -23.34
CA MET A 78 -15.81 -0.31 -23.75
C MET A 78 -15.99 -0.04 -25.24
N ALA A 79 -15.83 -1.05 -26.09
CA ALA A 79 -16.03 -0.94 -27.53
C ALA A 79 -17.47 -0.55 -27.88
N SER A 80 -18.46 -1.10 -27.17
CA SER A 80 -19.89 -0.73 -27.34
C SER A 80 -20.18 0.73 -26.98
N LEU A 81 -19.36 1.33 -26.12
CA LEU A 81 -19.43 2.73 -25.72
C LEU A 81 -18.56 3.65 -26.59
N GLY A 82 -17.84 3.09 -27.57
CA GLY A 82 -16.91 3.83 -28.43
C GLY A 82 -15.59 4.23 -27.75
N ILE A 83 -15.25 3.60 -26.61
CA ILE A 83 -14.07 3.92 -25.81
C ILE A 83 -12.94 2.94 -26.11
N LYS A 84 -11.75 3.48 -26.45
CA LYS A 84 -10.58 2.67 -26.82
C LYS A 84 -9.58 2.47 -25.68
N LYS A 85 -9.37 3.50 -24.86
CA LYS A 85 -8.43 3.46 -23.73
C LYS A 85 -9.19 3.38 -22.42
N PHE A 86 -8.68 2.61 -21.48
CA PHE A 86 -9.30 2.46 -20.16
C PHE A 86 -9.36 3.80 -19.41
N ASN A 87 -8.31 4.62 -19.51
CA ASN A 87 -8.29 5.93 -18.84
C ASN A 87 -9.38 6.90 -19.34
N ASP A 88 -9.84 6.76 -20.59
CA ASP A 88 -10.94 7.59 -21.13
C ASP A 88 -12.30 7.22 -20.52
N LEU A 89 -12.37 6.10 -19.79
CA LEU A 89 -13.54 5.63 -19.05
C LEU A 89 -13.58 6.17 -17.62
N ILE A 90 -12.42 6.49 -17.03
CA ILE A 90 -12.29 6.75 -15.61
C ILE A 90 -13.04 8.04 -15.25
N GLY A 91 -13.94 7.94 -14.26
CA GLY A 91 -14.76 9.07 -13.78
C GLY A 91 -15.86 9.52 -14.73
N ARG A 92 -16.11 8.82 -15.85
CA ARG A 92 -17.20 9.10 -16.81
C ARG A 92 -18.57 8.66 -16.29
N THR A 93 -19.00 9.26 -15.17
CA THR A 93 -20.30 8.99 -14.56
C THR A 93 -21.49 9.39 -15.45
N ASP A 94 -21.27 10.28 -16.42
CA ASP A 94 -22.24 10.66 -17.45
C ASP A 94 -22.67 9.49 -18.36
N LEU A 95 -21.87 8.43 -18.44
CA LEU A 95 -22.18 7.21 -19.19
C LEU A 95 -23.07 6.24 -18.41
N LEU A 96 -23.33 6.52 -17.13
CA LEU A 96 -24.15 5.71 -16.25
C LEU A 96 -25.54 6.33 -16.08
N ARG A 97 -26.55 5.47 -16.01
CA ARG A 97 -27.90 5.87 -15.61
C ARG A 97 -28.57 4.77 -14.79
N PRO A 98 -29.43 5.13 -13.80
CA PRO A 98 -30.25 4.16 -13.11
C PRO A 98 -31.17 3.45 -14.12
N LYS A 99 -31.44 2.16 -13.87
CA LYS A 99 -32.41 1.44 -14.70
C LYS A 99 -33.81 1.98 -14.43
N GLY A 100 -34.57 2.23 -15.50
CA GLY A 100 -35.90 2.85 -15.40
C GLY A 100 -36.87 2.13 -14.46
N TYR A 101 -36.83 0.79 -14.44
CA TYR A 101 -37.72 -0.02 -13.61
C TYR A 101 -37.52 0.13 -12.10
N LEU A 102 -36.43 0.77 -11.64
CA LEU A 102 -36.19 0.99 -10.21
C LEU A 102 -37.27 1.86 -9.57
N LYS A 103 -37.87 2.77 -10.34
CA LYS A 103 -38.97 3.62 -9.87
C LYS A 103 -40.30 2.87 -9.75
N ASP A 104 -40.46 1.77 -10.50
CA ASP A 104 -41.68 0.96 -10.52
C ASP A 104 -41.77 0.00 -9.33
N ASN A 105 -40.66 -0.22 -8.62
CA ASN A 105 -40.60 -1.08 -7.44
C ASN A 105 -40.71 -0.23 -6.16
N PRO A 106 -41.76 -0.43 -5.33
CA PRO A 106 -41.97 0.34 -4.10
C PRO A 106 -40.78 0.31 -3.12
N LYS A 107 -39.94 -0.73 -3.16
CA LYS A 107 -38.76 -0.86 -2.29
C LYS A 107 -37.55 -0.07 -2.77
N THR A 108 -37.56 0.40 -4.01
CA THR A 108 -36.44 1.15 -4.62
C THR A 108 -36.85 2.51 -5.15
N ALA A 109 -38.13 2.89 -4.99
CA ALA A 109 -38.69 4.14 -5.50
C ALA A 109 -37.99 5.39 -4.93
N ASP A 110 -37.54 5.33 -3.68
CA ASP A 110 -36.88 6.44 -2.98
C ASP A 110 -35.35 6.47 -3.19
N LEU A 111 -34.78 5.58 -4.01
CA LEU A 111 -33.34 5.60 -4.31
C LEU A 111 -33.02 6.71 -5.30
N ASP A 112 -32.33 7.75 -4.82
CA ASP A 112 -31.74 8.79 -5.65
C ASP A 112 -30.24 8.55 -5.84
N PHE A 113 -29.79 8.63 -7.10
CA PHE A 113 -28.40 8.44 -7.50
C PHE A 113 -27.78 9.73 -8.07
N ALA A 114 -28.48 10.87 -8.00
CA ALA A 114 -28.04 12.13 -8.58
C ALA A 114 -26.63 12.52 -8.13
N ASP A 115 -26.34 12.45 -6.83
CA ASP A 115 -25.03 12.80 -6.29
C ASP A 115 -23.94 11.82 -6.69
N LEU A 116 -24.24 10.51 -6.73
CA LEU A 116 -23.30 9.47 -7.16
C LEU A 116 -22.92 9.61 -8.63
N LEU A 117 -23.88 9.98 -9.47
CA LEU A 117 -23.72 10.06 -10.92
C LEU A 117 -23.40 11.48 -11.41
N LYS A 118 -23.23 12.44 -10.51
CA LYS A 118 -22.87 13.82 -10.86
C LYS A 118 -21.43 13.83 -11.42
N PRO A 119 -21.21 14.27 -12.67
CA PRO A 119 -19.86 14.33 -13.21
C PRO A 119 -19.01 15.38 -12.50
N ALA A 120 -17.79 15.03 -12.11
CA ALA A 120 -16.93 15.90 -11.31
C ALA A 120 -16.66 17.25 -12.00
N TRP A 121 -16.48 17.26 -13.33
CA TRP A 121 -16.26 18.48 -14.12
C TRP A 121 -17.47 19.43 -14.18
N THR A 122 -18.63 19.01 -13.68
CA THR A 122 -19.84 19.85 -13.56
C THR A 122 -20.05 20.38 -12.15
N MET A 123 -19.19 20.02 -11.19
CA MET A 123 -19.33 20.47 -9.81
C MET A 123 -18.87 21.92 -9.67
N GLU A 124 -19.76 22.76 -9.16
CA GLU A 124 -19.43 24.11 -8.71
C GLU A 124 -18.58 24.00 -7.43
N ASN A 125 -17.29 24.28 -7.54
CA ASN A 125 -16.37 24.41 -6.40
C ASN A 125 -15.50 25.65 -6.60
N SER A 126 -15.05 26.24 -5.49
CA SER A 126 -14.03 27.30 -5.36
C SER A 126 -12.76 27.17 -6.23
N MET A 127 -12.45 26.01 -6.80
CA MET A 127 -11.34 25.84 -7.75
C MET A 127 -11.82 26.15 -9.17
N SER A 128 -11.32 27.24 -9.77
CA SER A 128 -11.79 27.78 -11.06
C SER A 128 -11.58 26.87 -12.28
N ASN A 129 -10.86 25.74 -12.17
CA ASN A 129 -10.39 24.95 -13.32
C ASN A 129 -10.69 23.44 -13.19
N ILE A 130 -11.71 23.02 -12.42
CA ILE A 130 -12.00 21.58 -12.22
C ILE A 130 -12.27 20.84 -13.54
N ALA A 131 -12.89 21.51 -14.52
CA ALA A 131 -13.13 20.94 -15.84
C ALA A 131 -11.85 20.65 -16.64
N GLU A 132 -10.71 21.21 -16.24
CA GLU A 132 -9.41 21.02 -16.89
C GLU A 132 -8.54 19.98 -16.15
N LEU A 133 -8.97 19.51 -14.97
CA LEU A 133 -8.23 18.52 -14.20
C LEU A 133 -8.40 17.11 -14.80
N PRO A 134 -7.35 16.28 -14.77
CA PRO A 134 -7.46 14.89 -15.20
C PRO A 134 -8.38 14.10 -14.25
N MET A 135 -9.13 13.15 -14.81
CA MET A 135 -10.05 12.28 -14.05
C MET A 135 -9.37 11.08 -13.37
N TYR A 136 -8.05 10.94 -13.56
CA TYR A 136 -7.22 9.86 -13.06
C TYR A 136 -5.84 10.43 -12.67
N CYS A 137 -5.04 9.65 -11.95
CA CYS A 137 -3.75 10.09 -11.44
C CYS A 137 -2.74 10.27 -12.58
N CYS A 138 -2.29 11.52 -12.78
CA CYS A 138 -1.29 11.88 -13.79
C CYS A 138 0.08 12.24 -13.19
N GLU A 139 0.18 12.32 -11.86
CA GLU A 139 1.35 12.83 -11.15
C GLU A 139 1.77 11.84 -10.05
N PRO A 140 3.07 11.53 -9.92
CA PRO A 140 3.54 10.73 -8.80
C PRO A 140 3.46 11.53 -7.50
N GLN A 141 3.24 10.83 -6.39
CA GLN A 141 3.33 11.43 -5.06
C GLN A 141 4.79 11.73 -4.70
N ASP A 142 5.11 12.99 -4.41
CA ASP A 142 6.37 13.35 -3.75
C ASP A 142 6.19 13.27 -2.22
N HIS A 143 7.09 12.55 -1.57
CA HIS A 143 7.14 12.36 -0.12
C HIS A 143 8.31 13.13 0.52
N GLU A 144 9.06 13.90 -0.27
CA GLU A 144 10.20 14.72 0.17
C GLU A 144 11.30 13.90 0.89
N LEU A 145 11.40 12.60 0.59
CA LEU A 145 12.35 11.68 1.24
C LEU A 145 13.82 12.04 0.96
N ALA A 146 14.08 12.87 -0.06
CA ALA A 146 15.39 13.42 -0.35
C ALA A 146 15.89 14.38 0.75
N HIS A 147 15.00 14.94 1.57
CA HIS A 147 15.32 15.85 2.67
C HIS A 147 15.37 15.14 4.03
N ALA A 148 15.04 13.85 4.09
CA ALA A 148 15.09 13.09 5.33
C ALA A 148 16.51 13.01 5.91
N LEU A 149 16.64 13.11 7.23
CA LEU A 149 17.92 13.04 7.94
C LEU A 149 18.72 11.78 7.58
N ASP A 150 18.03 10.67 7.32
CA ASP A 150 18.63 9.41 6.88
C ASP A 150 19.51 9.54 5.63
N GLN A 151 19.24 10.47 4.70
CA GLN A 151 20.08 10.64 3.51
C GLN A 151 21.52 11.04 3.90
N SER A 152 21.64 11.90 4.91
CA SER A 152 22.93 12.27 5.50
C SER A 152 23.55 11.09 6.25
N LEU A 153 22.75 10.33 7.00
CA LEU A 153 23.23 9.14 7.72
C LEU A 153 23.77 8.08 6.76
N ILE A 154 23.05 7.75 5.69
CA ILE A 154 23.46 6.77 4.67
C ILE A 154 24.80 7.18 4.06
N SER A 155 24.93 8.45 3.68
CA SER A 155 26.17 8.99 3.10
C SER A 155 27.35 8.85 4.06
N ARG A 156 27.14 9.14 5.35
CA ARG A 156 28.18 9.03 6.40
C ARG A 156 28.48 7.59 6.81
N CYS A 157 27.51 6.69 6.66
CA CYS A 157 27.61 5.26 6.98
C CYS A 157 28.06 4.41 5.78
N ALA A 158 28.43 5.03 4.65
CA ALA A 158 28.83 4.32 3.44
C ALA A 158 29.90 3.22 3.68
N PRO A 159 30.95 3.41 4.51
CA PRO A 159 31.92 2.34 4.78
C PRO A 159 31.31 1.10 5.44
N ALA A 160 30.38 1.28 6.39
CA ALA A 160 29.67 0.16 7.00
C ALA A 160 28.73 -0.53 5.99
N LEU A 161 28.06 0.26 5.15
CA LEU A 161 27.16 -0.27 4.13
C LEU A 161 27.92 -0.96 3.00
N GLN A 162 29.16 -0.57 2.70
CA GLN A 162 29.96 -1.14 1.62
C GLN A 162 30.75 -2.36 2.08
N ASP A 163 31.54 -2.18 3.14
CA ASP A 163 32.61 -3.10 3.55
C ASP A 163 32.42 -3.67 4.97
N LYS A 164 31.28 -3.36 5.62
CA LYS A 164 30.95 -3.76 7.01
C LYS A 164 31.93 -3.20 8.04
N GLU A 165 32.60 -2.09 7.71
CA GLU A 165 33.48 -1.39 8.63
C GLU A 165 32.70 -0.79 9.80
N LYS A 166 33.33 -0.74 10.98
CA LYS A 166 32.72 -0.11 12.15
C LYS A 166 32.70 1.40 11.97
N VAL A 167 31.52 2.00 11.98
CA VAL A 167 31.31 3.45 11.91
C VAL A 167 30.61 3.93 13.17
N HIS A 168 31.21 4.94 13.80
CA HIS A 168 30.66 5.61 14.97
C HIS A 168 30.44 7.10 14.64
N LEU A 169 29.19 7.51 14.50
CA LEU A 169 28.79 8.90 14.30
C LEU A 169 28.36 9.47 15.66
N LYS A 170 28.87 10.65 16.02
CA LYS A 170 28.59 11.26 17.33
C LYS A 170 27.94 12.63 17.20
N GLY A 171 27.01 12.92 18.10
CA GLY A 171 26.45 14.27 18.29
C GLY A 171 25.64 14.76 17.10
N ILE A 172 24.88 13.88 16.46
CA ILE A 172 23.97 14.28 15.38
C ILE A 172 22.79 15.03 16.00
N ASN A 173 22.63 16.32 15.67
CA ASN A 173 21.48 17.09 16.13
C ASN A 173 20.20 16.49 15.52
N ILE A 174 19.19 16.31 16.38
CA ILE A 174 17.87 15.84 15.97
C ILE A 174 16.79 16.72 16.61
N ASN A 175 15.72 16.97 15.86
CA ASN A 175 14.57 17.72 16.34
C ASN A 175 13.26 16.98 16.03
N ASN A 176 12.14 17.50 16.55
CA ASN A 176 10.86 16.80 16.50
C ASN A 176 10.26 16.67 15.08
N VAL A 177 10.77 17.42 14.09
CA VAL A 177 10.36 17.27 12.69
C VAL A 177 11.12 16.15 11.97
N ASP A 178 12.26 15.71 12.53
CA ASP A 178 13.02 14.54 12.06
C ASP A 178 12.29 13.27 12.48
N ARG A 179 11.36 12.82 11.63
CA ARG A 179 10.51 11.65 11.85
C ARG A 179 11.10 10.41 11.16
N SER A 180 10.82 9.24 11.72
CA SER A 180 11.22 7.94 11.16
C SER A 180 12.73 7.80 10.91
N VAL A 181 13.53 8.50 11.72
CA VAL A 181 14.99 8.46 11.59
C VAL A 181 15.50 7.05 11.82
N GLY A 182 16.29 6.55 10.89
CA GLY A 182 16.81 5.19 10.85
C GLY A 182 16.04 4.26 9.91
N GLY A 183 14.85 4.62 9.45
CA GLY A 183 14.04 3.77 8.59
C GLY A 183 14.68 3.52 7.22
N ILE A 184 15.20 4.56 6.57
CA ILE A 184 15.85 4.43 5.25
C ILE A 184 17.24 3.80 5.42
N LEU A 185 17.98 4.17 6.48
CA LEU A 185 19.26 3.54 6.80
C LEU A 185 19.10 2.03 7.04
N SER A 186 18.07 1.65 7.81
CA SER A 186 17.74 0.25 8.07
C SER A 186 17.32 -0.50 6.80
N PHE A 187 16.60 0.18 5.89
CA PHE A 187 16.27 -0.35 4.58
C PHE A 187 17.53 -0.64 3.76
N GLU A 188 18.53 0.25 3.72
CA GLU A 188 19.78 0.01 2.99
C GLU A 188 20.56 -1.19 3.55
N VAL A 189 20.60 -1.35 4.89
CA VAL A 189 21.17 -2.53 5.53
C VAL A 189 20.40 -3.80 5.14
N SER A 190 19.08 -3.78 5.26
CA SER A 190 18.23 -4.95 4.98
C SER A 190 18.25 -5.33 3.50
N LYS A 191 18.26 -4.35 2.60
CA LYS A 191 18.33 -4.55 1.14
C LYS A 191 19.63 -5.24 0.73
N LYS A 192 20.74 -4.89 1.37
CA LYS A 192 22.06 -5.44 1.03
C LYS A 192 22.39 -6.73 1.77
N PHE A 193 22.01 -6.86 3.03
CA PHE A 193 22.44 -7.96 3.91
C PHE A 193 21.31 -8.88 4.37
N GLY A 194 20.07 -8.58 3.99
CA GLY A 194 18.89 -9.37 4.38
C GLY A 194 18.64 -9.37 5.89
N ALA A 195 17.93 -10.40 6.36
CA ALA A 195 17.55 -10.54 7.76
C ALA A 195 18.75 -10.71 8.73
N VAL A 196 19.92 -11.12 8.23
CA VAL A 196 21.14 -11.26 9.04
C VAL A 196 21.68 -9.88 9.44
N GLY A 197 21.51 -8.87 8.58
CA GLY A 197 21.98 -7.51 8.83
C GLY A 197 23.51 -7.39 8.89
N LEU A 198 23.97 -6.41 9.68
CA LEU A 198 25.39 -6.17 9.93
C LEU A 198 25.84 -6.90 11.21
N PRO A 199 27.15 -7.17 11.36
CA PRO A 199 27.70 -7.58 12.64
C PRO A 199 27.33 -6.60 13.78
N GLU A 200 27.25 -7.12 14.99
CA GLU A 200 26.87 -6.32 16.15
C GLU A 200 27.85 -5.15 16.37
N GLY A 201 27.30 -3.95 16.59
CA GLY A 201 28.08 -2.73 16.80
C GLY A 201 28.82 -2.22 15.56
N THR A 202 28.47 -2.66 14.35
CA THR A 202 29.04 -2.10 13.12
C THR A 202 28.62 -0.64 12.90
N LEU A 203 27.38 -0.29 13.18
CA LEU A 203 26.89 1.09 13.08
C LEU A 203 26.48 1.59 14.46
N HIS A 204 27.09 2.67 14.92
CA HIS A 204 26.66 3.36 16.14
C HIS A 204 26.48 4.85 15.83
N VAL A 205 25.26 5.35 15.97
CA VAL A 205 24.94 6.76 15.76
C VAL A 205 24.40 7.35 17.05
N SER A 206 25.10 8.35 17.59
CA SER A 206 24.59 9.13 18.73
C SER A 206 23.98 10.45 18.28
N PHE A 207 22.82 10.73 18.85
CA PHE A 207 21.97 11.87 18.56
C PHE A 207 21.81 12.73 19.82
N ILE A 208 21.60 14.03 19.63
CA ILE A 208 21.35 14.99 20.71
C ILE A 208 20.12 15.82 20.32
N GLY A 209 19.13 15.89 21.21
CA GLY A 209 17.93 16.72 21.03
C GLY A 209 16.64 15.98 21.31
N SER A 210 15.58 16.34 20.58
CA SER A 210 14.24 15.77 20.73
C SER A 210 13.85 15.08 19.44
N SER A 211 13.73 13.75 19.40
CA SER A 211 13.41 13.07 18.15
C SER A 211 11.93 13.20 17.78
N GLY A 212 11.65 13.26 16.49
CA GLY A 212 10.29 13.11 15.98
C GLY A 212 9.73 11.71 16.20
N GLN A 213 8.51 11.53 15.72
CA GLN A 213 7.76 10.28 15.77
C GLN A 213 8.52 9.13 15.07
N SER A 214 8.42 7.92 15.61
CA SER A 214 9.00 6.69 15.02
C SER A 214 10.53 6.66 14.93
N PHE A 215 11.24 7.27 15.88
CA PHE A 215 12.69 7.19 15.95
C PHE A 215 13.17 5.72 16.06
N GLY A 216 14.11 5.33 15.21
CA GLY A 216 14.62 3.97 15.17
C GLY A 216 13.61 2.93 14.69
N ASN A 217 12.67 3.31 13.82
CA ASN A 217 11.71 2.34 13.28
C ASN A 217 12.38 1.28 12.40
N PHE A 218 11.91 0.04 12.52
CA PHE A 218 12.40 -1.11 11.76
C PHE A 218 13.92 -1.33 11.82
N LEU A 219 14.60 -0.84 12.87
CA LEU A 219 16.06 -0.82 12.93
C LEU A 219 16.66 -2.24 12.79
N ALA A 220 17.53 -2.42 11.79
CA ALA A 220 18.13 -3.69 11.41
C ALA A 220 19.29 -4.11 12.35
N PRO A 221 19.64 -5.41 12.38
CA PRO A 221 20.77 -5.91 13.17
C PRO A 221 22.08 -5.20 12.83
N GLY A 222 22.88 -4.93 13.87
CA GLY A 222 24.17 -4.26 13.76
C GLY A 222 24.12 -2.73 13.75
N ILE A 223 22.93 -2.12 13.82
CA ILE A 223 22.73 -0.69 14.02
C ILE A 223 22.38 -0.40 15.49
N THR A 224 23.10 0.53 16.09
CA THR A 224 22.86 1.07 17.43
C THR A 224 22.60 2.57 17.31
N PHE A 225 21.40 3.00 17.68
CA PHE A 225 21.12 4.43 17.86
C PHE A 225 21.07 4.77 19.33
N GLU A 226 21.68 5.89 19.65
CA GLU A 226 21.79 6.42 21.00
C GLU A 226 21.27 7.86 20.99
N LEU A 227 20.34 8.21 21.86
CA LEU A 227 19.72 9.53 21.89
C LEU A 227 19.85 10.14 23.29
N GLU A 228 20.59 11.24 23.35
CA GLU A 228 20.64 12.11 24.52
C GLU A 228 19.55 13.19 24.41
N GLY A 229 18.52 13.08 25.23
CA GLY A 229 17.36 13.97 25.21
C GLY A 229 16.04 13.22 25.38
N ASP A 230 15.09 13.48 24.49
CA ASP A 230 13.77 12.86 24.51
C ASP A 230 13.30 12.42 23.11
N ALA A 231 12.26 11.59 23.07
CA ALA A 231 11.68 11.09 21.84
C ALA A 231 10.16 11.17 21.91
N ASN A 232 9.54 11.50 20.77
CA ASN A 232 8.10 11.38 20.58
C ASN A 232 7.66 9.90 20.42
N ASP A 233 6.37 9.65 20.14
CA ASP A 233 5.81 8.29 20.14
C ASP A 233 6.46 7.35 19.12
N TYR A 234 6.20 6.06 19.32
CA TYR A 234 6.59 4.96 18.42
C TYR A 234 8.10 4.73 18.29
N ILE A 235 8.88 5.09 19.31
CA ILE A 235 10.30 4.68 19.37
C ILE A 235 10.43 3.17 19.17
N GLY A 236 11.32 2.76 18.26
CA GLY A 236 11.55 1.35 17.97
C GLY A 236 10.34 0.62 17.36
N LYS A 237 9.41 1.35 16.71
CA LYS A 237 8.28 0.73 16.02
C LYS A 237 8.76 -0.35 15.04
N GLY A 238 8.35 -1.59 15.30
CA GLY A 238 8.72 -2.74 14.46
C GLY A 238 10.22 -3.03 14.43
N ILE A 239 10.98 -2.67 15.47
CA ILE A 239 12.42 -2.93 15.56
C ILE A 239 12.75 -4.39 15.20
N SER A 240 13.78 -4.57 14.37
CA SER A 240 14.09 -5.84 13.71
C SER A 240 15.50 -6.35 14.02
N GLY A 241 16.02 -6.01 15.21
CA GLY A 241 17.32 -6.50 15.72
C GLY A 241 18.38 -5.41 15.95
N GLY A 242 18.09 -4.16 15.60
CA GLY A 242 18.91 -3.02 16.02
C GLY A 242 18.78 -2.73 17.52
N THR A 243 19.66 -1.85 18.03
CA THR A 243 19.67 -1.42 19.43
C THR A 243 19.30 0.07 19.52
N LEU A 244 18.43 0.41 20.47
CA LEU A 244 18.04 1.77 20.78
C LEU A 244 18.35 2.09 22.24
N VAL A 245 19.00 3.22 22.48
CA VAL A 245 19.30 3.74 23.81
C VAL A 245 18.81 5.18 23.86
N VAL A 246 17.99 5.52 24.87
CA VAL A 246 17.55 6.90 25.12
C VAL A 246 17.80 7.24 26.57
N TYR A 247 18.42 8.39 26.81
CA TYR A 247 18.72 8.85 28.16
C TYR A 247 18.68 10.37 28.25
N LYS A 248 18.51 10.87 29.48
CA LYS A 248 18.48 12.31 29.76
C LYS A 248 19.84 12.97 29.48
N PRO A 249 19.88 14.26 29.11
CA PRO A 249 21.14 14.99 28.98
C PRO A 249 21.95 15.03 30.28
N ASN A 250 23.28 15.09 30.16
CA ASN A 250 24.14 15.33 31.31
C ASN A 250 23.89 16.73 31.86
N GLN A 251 23.54 16.82 33.15
CA GLN A 251 23.32 18.07 33.88
C GLN A 251 24.63 18.79 34.18
#